data_AF-A0A2A2J678-F1
#
_entry.id   AF-A0A2A2J678-F1
#
_cell.length_a   1.000
_cell.length_b   1.000
_cell.length_c   1.000
_cell.angle_alpha   90.00
_cell.angle_beta   90.00
_cell.angle_gamma   90.00
#
_symmetry.space_group_name_H-M   'P 1'
#
loop_
_entity.id
_entity.type
_entity.pdbx_description
1 polymer ?
#
loop_
_entity_poly.entity_id
_entity_poly.type
_entity_poly.pdbx_seq_one_letter_code
_entity_poly.pdbx_strand_id
1 'polypeptide(L)'
;MILDELPLELMREVLLDLPTVDIIQTVKCIRRLYHFAKADKALGRRLQNRVFDLRLRPGKYKRCADCGKFVLRLYLDGKFRQANDAAQWKSSNFVFLLKGDCKYDYVDGLTPGIEPSLLNYPSFLYEGHLLGGFENETSFTINNGSLDEAIVNCGKLFNILMKFCVVRKFKLDLENNDYQMWEQMNAFFNANPPDLRIQPCISIPSNINLDDFLTSSIFQNGLAEIAIFTDYHFGRILPNAYHEVFRRTSSVSFFRMDLPYTYKDLFGFFKNTKKLSLRSATHITDRQISQLVQHFYEVKQDEERTFEIMIGKGFLVKDFLRLIPKKAYKLYLKRNGFVGPKRKWIIWAEMTDRFDGRWALMIMAARSYCPFLRIFNMKYLTKDNLIELSNQSGPDQSDSDQSDSDQSDSDQSDSDQSDSDLSDFD
;
A
#
# COMPACT_ATOMS: atom_id res chain seq x y z
N MET A 1 38.28 -7.99 -18.24
CA MET A 1 37.21 -8.02 -17.22
C MET A 1 37.69 -8.98 -16.15
N ILE A 2 38.21 -8.44 -15.03
CA ILE A 2 39.03 -9.20 -14.05
C ILE A 2 38.29 -10.43 -13.47
N LEU A 3 36.96 -10.38 -13.42
CA LEU A 3 36.10 -11.46 -12.91
C LEU A 3 36.15 -12.77 -13.73
N ASP A 4 36.54 -12.72 -15.01
CA ASP A 4 36.65 -13.92 -15.85
C ASP A 4 37.96 -14.70 -15.65
N GLU A 5 38.93 -14.14 -14.92
CA GLU A 5 40.23 -14.78 -14.69
C GLU A 5 40.37 -15.32 -13.26
N LEU A 6 39.44 -14.96 -12.36
CA LEU A 6 39.46 -15.42 -10.99
C LEU A 6 39.05 -16.91 -10.86
N PRO A 7 39.63 -17.63 -9.90
CA PRO A 7 39.15 -18.95 -9.47
C PRO A 7 37.67 -18.93 -9.10
N LEU A 8 36.95 -20.01 -9.42
CA LEU A 8 35.50 -20.09 -9.21
C LEU A 8 35.13 -20.04 -7.72
N GLU A 9 36.02 -20.51 -6.85
CA GLU A 9 35.88 -20.49 -5.40
C GLU A 9 35.86 -19.05 -4.88
N LEU A 10 36.81 -18.22 -5.33
CA LEU A 10 36.85 -16.79 -4.97
C LEU A 10 35.65 -16.05 -5.57
N MET A 11 35.29 -16.38 -6.82
CA MET A 11 34.10 -15.80 -7.46
C MET A 11 32.82 -16.14 -6.70
N ARG A 12 32.72 -17.35 -6.15
CA ARG A 12 31.58 -17.77 -5.33
C ARG A 12 31.45 -16.92 -4.07
N GLU A 13 32.55 -16.72 -3.35
CA GLU A 13 32.56 -15.91 -2.13
C GLU A 13 32.19 -14.46 -2.42
N VAL A 14 32.80 -13.86 -3.44
CA VAL A 14 32.49 -12.50 -3.88
C VAL A 14 31.01 -12.37 -4.25
N LEU A 15 30.49 -13.27 -5.09
CA LEU A 15 29.09 -13.22 -5.52
C LEU A 15 28.11 -13.44 -4.35
N LEU A 16 28.39 -14.34 -3.42
CA LEU A 16 27.52 -14.59 -2.27
C LEU A 16 27.43 -13.42 -1.30
N ASP A 17 28.45 -12.54 -1.28
CA ASP A 17 28.41 -11.35 -0.44
C ASP A 17 27.56 -10.22 -1.04
N LEU A 18 27.41 -10.19 -2.37
CA LEU A 18 26.61 -9.18 -3.06
C LEU A 18 25.10 -9.31 -2.78
N PRO A 19 24.33 -8.21 -2.89
CA PRO A 19 22.87 -8.24 -3.00
C PRO A 19 22.37 -9.07 -4.19
N THR A 20 21.16 -9.64 -4.09
CA THR A 20 20.61 -10.53 -5.14
C THR A 20 20.50 -9.84 -6.49
N VAL A 21 20.15 -8.56 -6.50
CA VAL A 21 20.07 -7.76 -7.73
C VAL A 21 21.43 -7.67 -8.43
N ASP A 22 22.51 -7.46 -7.68
CA ASP A 22 23.87 -7.41 -8.22
C ASP A 22 24.34 -8.74 -8.75
N ILE A 23 24.04 -9.84 -8.05
CA ILE A 23 24.36 -11.17 -8.56
C ILE A 23 23.67 -11.35 -9.91
N ILE A 24 22.37 -11.06 -10.01
CA ILE A 24 21.59 -11.19 -11.25
C ILE A 24 22.20 -10.36 -12.37
N GLN A 25 22.56 -9.10 -12.12
CA GLN A 25 23.16 -8.21 -13.11
C GLN A 25 24.56 -8.72 -13.54
N THR A 26 25.40 -9.09 -12.57
CA THR A 26 26.77 -9.55 -12.80
C THR A 26 26.80 -10.85 -13.60
N VAL A 27 26.00 -11.85 -13.22
CA VAL A 27 25.99 -13.14 -13.93
C VAL A 27 25.35 -13.04 -15.31
N LYS A 28 24.43 -12.08 -15.55
CA LYS A 28 23.87 -11.85 -16.88
C LYS A 28 24.89 -11.31 -17.88
N CYS A 29 25.89 -10.57 -17.41
CA CYS A 29 26.94 -10.00 -18.26
C CYS A 29 27.98 -11.04 -18.71
N ILE A 30 28.12 -12.17 -17.98
CA ILE A 30 29.24 -13.10 -18.16
C ILE A 30 28.71 -14.54 -18.23
N ARG A 31 28.75 -15.14 -19.43
CA ARG A 31 28.20 -16.50 -19.67
C ARG A 31 28.82 -17.57 -18.76
N ARG A 32 30.14 -17.51 -18.50
CA ARG A 32 30.83 -18.42 -17.59
C ARG A 32 30.24 -18.35 -16.17
N LEU A 33 30.07 -17.14 -15.64
CA LEU A 33 29.49 -16.94 -14.30
C LEU A 33 28.01 -17.32 -14.25
N TYR A 34 27.26 -17.09 -15.32
CA TYR A 34 25.87 -17.56 -15.40
C TYR A 34 25.77 -19.07 -15.21
N HIS A 35 26.56 -19.84 -15.98
CA HIS A 35 26.55 -21.30 -15.87
C HIS A 35 27.07 -21.78 -14.52
N PHE A 36 28.13 -21.16 -14.00
CA PHE A 36 28.67 -21.46 -12.68
C PHE A 36 27.64 -21.21 -11.56
N ALA A 37 27.08 -20.00 -11.49
CA ALA A 37 26.12 -19.62 -10.47
C ALA A 37 24.83 -20.45 -10.52
N LYS A 38 24.42 -20.90 -11.71
CA LYS A 38 23.28 -21.81 -11.87
C LYS A 38 23.57 -23.24 -11.38
N ALA A 39 24.82 -23.70 -11.51
CA ALA A 39 25.24 -25.03 -11.06
C ALA A 39 25.56 -25.07 -9.56
N ASP A 40 26.06 -23.97 -8.98
CA ASP A 40 26.29 -23.85 -7.55
C ASP A 40 24.96 -23.80 -6.78
N LYS A 41 24.85 -24.58 -5.71
CA LYS A 41 23.61 -24.73 -4.94
C LYS A 41 23.20 -23.44 -4.21
N ALA A 42 24.16 -22.69 -3.67
CA ALA A 42 23.88 -21.48 -2.88
C ALA A 42 23.54 -20.30 -3.80
N LEU A 43 24.36 -20.06 -4.83
CA LEU A 43 24.11 -19.06 -5.86
C LEU A 43 22.85 -19.38 -6.67
N GLY A 44 22.62 -20.66 -6.97
CA GLY A 44 21.42 -21.11 -7.68
C GLY A 44 20.15 -20.77 -6.91
N ARG A 45 20.14 -20.96 -5.58
CA ARG A 45 19.04 -20.52 -4.70
C ARG A 45 18.86 -19.01 -4.70
N ARG A 46 19.96 -18.24 -4.65
CA ARG A 46 19.93 -16.76 -4.74
C ARG A 46 19.37 -16.26 -6.08
N LEU A 47 19.59 -17.01 -7.16
CA LEU A 47 19.07 -16.72 -8.49
C LEU A 47 17.62 -17.20 -8.72
N GLN A 48 17.04 -17.95 -7.78
CA GLN A 48 15.59 -18.16 -7.78
C GLN A 48 14.96 -16.81 -7.48
N ASN A 49 14.55 -16.09 -8.53
CA ASN A 49 14.04 -14.72 -8.51
C ASN A 49 12.89 -14.54 -7.49
N ARG A 50 13.22 -14.38 -6.22
CA ARG A 50 12.29 -14.19 -5.11
C ARG A 50 11.99 -12.72 -4.99
N VAL A 51 10.73 -12.35 -5.06
CA VAL A 51 10.30 -10.97 -5.16
C VAL A 51 9.49 -10.58 -3.94
N PHE A 52 9.82 -9.42 -3.37
CA PHE A 52 9.08 -8.80 -2.28
C PHE A 52 8.49 -7.45 -2.67
N ASP A 53 7.25 -7.22 -2.24
CA ASP A 53 6.75 -5.88 -1.98
C ASP A 53 6.72 -5.68 -0.45
N LEU A 54 7.49 -4.71 0.04
CA LEU A 54 7.62 -4.42 1.46
C LEU A 54 6.81 -3.17 1.82
N ARG A 55 6.17 -3.17 3.00
CA ARG A 55 5.54 -2.00 3.60
C ARG A 55 6.02 -1.84 5.03
N LEU A 56 6.72 -0.75 5.29
CA LEU A 56 7.12 -0.34 6.62
C LEU A 56 6.09 0.64 7.16
N ARG A 57 5.53 0.34 8.33
CA ARG A 57 4.59 1.24 9.00
C ARG A 57 4.79 1.22 10.52
N PRO A 58 4.79 2.38 11.17
CA PRO A 58 4.53 2.44 12.59
C PRO A 58 3.10 1.95 12.87
N GLY A 59 2.95 1.22 13.96
CA GLY A 59 1.67 0.93 14.58
C GLY A 59 1.07 2.17 15.20
N LYS A 60 -0.26 2.15 15.38
CA LYS A 60 -0.90 3.08 16.31
C LYS A 60 -0.58 2.66 17.74
N TYR A 61 -0.54 3.62 18.66
CA TYR A 61 -0.65 3.31 20.08
C TYR A 61 -1.94 2.54 20.31
N LYS A 62 -1.82 1.25 20.63
CA LYS A 62 -2.95 0.41 20.97
C LYS A 62 -2.94 0.15 22.46
N ARG A 63 -4.10 0.33 23.09
CA ARG A 63 -4.29 -0.10 24.48
C ARG A 63 -4.29 -1.63 24.50
N CYS A 64 -3.36 -2.21 25.24
CA CYS A 64 -3.39 -3.63 25.53
C CYS A 64 -4.69 -3.98 26.27
N ALA A 65 -5.39 -5.02 25.83
CA ALA A 65 -6.64 -5.47 26.44
C ALA A 65 -6.44 -5.89 27.92
N ASP A 66 -5.34 -6.55 28.26
CA ASP A 66 -5.13 -7.12 29.60
C ASP A 66 -4.53 -6.13 30.60
N CYS A 67 -3.46 -5.42 30.21
CA CYS A 67 -2.75 -4.53 31.14
C CYS A 67 -3.15 -3.07 30.99
N GLY A 68 -4.00 -2.74 30.02
CA GLY A 68 -4.48 -1.38 29.77
C GLY A 68 -3.41 -0.39 29.31
N LYS A 69 -2.14 -0.82 29.10
CA LYS A 69 -1.04 0.03 28.67
C LYS A 69 -1.09 0.29 27.18
N PHE A 70 -0.76 1.51 26.78
CA PHE A 70 -0.59 1.86 25.37
C PHE A 70 0.75 1.36 24.86
N VAL A 71 0.70 0.62 23.77
CA VAL A 71 1.83 -0.07 23.16
C VAL A 71 2.01 0.45 21.74
N LEU A 72 3.25 0.83 21.41
CA LEU A 72 3.68 1.19 20.08
C LEU A 72 4.42 -0.01 19.46
N ARG A 73 4.13 -0.34 18.22
CA ARG A 73 4.78 -1.44 17.49
C ARG A 73 5.30 -0.95 16.15
N LEU A 74 6.36 -1.54 15.64
CA LEU A 74 6.82 -1.34 14.27
C LEU A 74 6.45 -2.57 13.44
N TYR A 75 5.90 -2.35 12.25
CA TYR A 75 5.46 -3.41 11.34
C TYR A 75 6.22 -3.32 10.03
N LEU A 76 6.78 -4.45 9.59
CA LEU A 76 7.30 -4.64 8.25
C LEU A 76 6.45 -5.74 7.58
N ASP A 77 5.42 -5.33 6.86
CA ASP A 77 4.59 -6.25 6.08
C ASP A 77 5.33 -6.59 4.77
N GLY A 78 5.33 -7.87 4.38
CA GLY A 78 5.97 -8.36 3.16
C GLY A 78 5.01 -9.19 2.33
N LYS A 79 4.81 -8.81 1.07
CA LYS A 79 4.18 -9.69 0.08
C LYS A 79 5.27 -10.38 -0.72
N PHE A 80 5.27 -11.70 -0.69
CA PHE A 80 6.26 -12.56 -1.30
C PHE A 80 5.68 -13.33 -2.49
N ARG A 81 6.52 -13.55 -3.51
CA ARG A 81 6.29 -14.57 -4.54
C ARG A 81 7.61 -15.02 -5.17
N GLN A 82 7.60 -16.22 -5.75
CA GLN A 82 8.64 -16.61 -6.70
C GLN A 82 8.30 -15.99 -8.08
N ALA A 83 9.27 -15.38 -8.78
CA ALA A 83 8.96 -14.57 -9.98
C ALA A 83 8.40 -15.39 -11.15
N ASN A 84 8.64 -16.70 -11.17
CA ASN A 84 8.11 -17.61 -12.18
C ASN A 84 6.75 -18.20 -11.80
N ASP A 85 6.30 -18.01 -10.56
CA ASP A 85 4.95 -18.36 -10.14
C ASP A 85 4.00 -17.23 -10.53
N ALA A 86 3.06 -17.55 -11.43
CA ALA A 86 1.89 -16.71 -11.70
C ALA A 86 0.89 -16.74 -10.53
N ALA A 87 1.13 -17.55 -9.50
CA ALA A 87 0.29 -17.71 -8.34
C ALA A 87 0.25 -16.43 -7.45
N GLN A 88 -0.80 -16.41 -6.62
CA GLN A 88 -1.16 -15.36 -5.69
C GLN A 88 0.01 -14.95 -4.77
N TRP A 89 0.07 -13.66 -4.43
CA TRP A 89 1.06 -13.13 -3.48
C TRP A 89 0.82 -13.72 -2.09
N LYS A 90 1.87 -14.30 -1.51
CA LYS A 90 1.89 -14.78 -0.13
C LYS A 90 2.17 -13.62 0.80
N SER A 91 1.42 -13.49 1.89
CA SER A 91 1.59 -12.38 2.82
C SER A 91 2.29 -12.86 4.09
N SER A 92 3.34 -12.16 4.48
CA SER A 92 4.04 -12.35 5.75
C SER A 92 4.17 -11.00 6.44
N ASN A 93 4.26 -11.00 7.77
CA ASN A 93 4.37 -9.78 8.56
C ASN A 93 5.44 -9.95 9.63
N PHE A 94 6.28 -8.95 9.81
CA PHE A 94 7.24 -8.88 10.90
C PHE A 94 6.82 -7.79 11.88
N VAL A 95 6.66 -8.19 13.14
CA VAL A 95 6.22 -7.28 14.19
C VAL A 95 7.29 -7.16 15.25
N PHE A 96 7.78 -5.95 15.40
CA PHE A 96 8.79 -5.60 16.38
C PHE A 96 8.08 -5.14 17.64
N LEU A 97 8.09 -6.01 18.64
CA LEU A 97 7.51 -5.78 19.96
C LEU A 97 8.49 -5.02 20.84
N LEU A 98 7.99 -4.08 21.64
CA LEU A 98 8.80 -3.30 22.57
C LEU A 98 8.70 -3.87 24.00
N LYS A 99 9.71 -3.61 24.83
CA LYS A 99 9.72 -4.08 26.23
C LYS A 99 8.59 -3.41 27.01
N GLY A 100 7.69 -4.23 27.54
CA GLY A 100 6.47 -3.78 28.21
C GLY A 100 5.19 -4.07 27.42
N ASP A 101 5.32 -4.52 26.17
CA ASP A 101 4.21 -5.07 25.40
C ASP A 101 3.70 -6.34 26.06
N CYS A 102 2.40 -6.40 26.34
CA CYS A 102 1.77 -7.67 26.64
C CYS A 102 1.84 -8.56 25.40
N LYS A 103 2.26 -9.81 25.61
CA LYS A 103 2.40 -10.83 24.57
C LYS A 103 1.06 -11.26 23.92
N TYR A 104 -0.08 -10.71 24.35
CA TYR A 104 -1.40 -11.32 24.20
C TYR A 104 -2.18 -10.94 22.92
N ASP A 105 -1.80 -9.86 22.20
CA ASP A 105 -2.44 -9.53 20.90
C ASP A 105 -2.17 -10.57 19.79
N TYR A 106 -1.30 -11.54 20.04
CA TYR A 106 -1.12 -12.71 19.19
C TYR A 106 -1.90 -13.87 19.76
N VAL A 107 -3.21 -13.84 19.46
CA VAL A 107 -4.13 -14.96 19.61
C VAL A 107 -3.44 -16.24 19.09
N ASP A 108 -3.35 -17.22 19.99
CA ASP A 108 -2.99 -18.63 19.79
C ASP A 108 -1.52 -19.07 19.77
N GLY A 109 -0.51 -18.29 20.17
CA GLY A 109 0.86 -18.83 20.32
C GLY A 109 1.48 -19.43 19.03
N LEU A 110 0.84 -19.19 17.88
CA LEU A 110 1.17 -19.75 16.56
C LEU A 110 2.16 -18.89 15.77
N THR A 111 2.54 -17.72 16.27
CA THR A 111 3.44 -16.79 15.56
C THR A 111 4.88 -17.00 16.03
N PRO A 112 5.79 -17.53 15.20
CA PRO A 112 7.17 -17.81 15.61
C PRO A 112 7.90 -16.55 16.07
N GLY A 113 8.53 -16.63 17.23
CA GLY A 113 9.45 -15.63 17.72
C GLY A 113 10.82 -15.79 17.07
N ILE A 114 11.36 -14.69 16.55
CA ILE A 114 12.75 -14.59 16.11
C ILE A 114 13.53 -13.87 17.21
N GLU A 115 14.55 -14.54 17.74
CA GLU A 115 15.48 -13.89 18.66
C GLU A 115 16.27 -12.79 17.93
N PRO A 116 16.38 -11.57 18.48
CA PRO A 116 17.14 -10.48 17.87
C PRO A 116 18.58 -10.83 17.49
N SER A 117 19.22 -11.71 18.27
CA SER A 117 20.58 -12.20 18.03
C SER A 117 20.74 -12.87 16.66
N LEU A 118 19.70 -13.52 16.14
CA LEU A 118 19.70 -14.19 14.84
C LEU A 118 19.82 -13.21 13.67
N LEU A 119 19.45 -11.94 13.86
CA LEU A 119 19.63 -10.89 12.85
C LEU A 119 21.12 -10.60 12.56
N ASN A 120 22.03 -11.05 13.42
CA ASN A 120 23.48 -10.96 13.18
C ASN A 120 24.01 -12.14 12.34
N TYR A 121 23.16 -13.12 11.99
CA TYR A 121 23.52 -14.29 11.19
C TYR A 121 22.61 -14.41 9.94
N PRO A 122 22.77 -13.52 8.94
CA PRO A 122 21.85 -13.38 7.81
C PRO A 122 21.50 -14.68 7.07
N SER A 123 22.51 -15.47 6.71
CA SER A 123 22.32 -16.71 5.94
C SER A 123 21.58 -17.78 6.75
N PHE A 124 21.94 -17.93 8.02
CA PHE A 124 21.29 -18.89 8.92
C PHE A 124 19.83 -18.51 9.15
N LEU A 125 19.57 -17.25 9.49
CA LEU A 125 18.20 -16.77 9.70
C LEU A 125 17.35 -16.92 8.43
N TYR A 126 17.88 -16.51 7.28
CA TYR A 126 17.12 -16.54 6.03
C TYR A 126 16.80 -17.97 5.59
N GLU A 127 17.79 -18.85 5.52
CA GLU A 127 17.59 -20.23 5.05
C GLU A 127 16.83 -21.10 6.07
N GLY A 128 17.12 -20.93 7.36
CA GLY A 128 16.58 -21.78 8.43
C GLY A 128 15.19 -21.37 8.91
N HIS A 129 14.83 -20.09 8.85
CA HIS A 129 13.60 -19.58 9.47
C HIS A 129 12.71 -18.81 8.49
N LEU A 130 13.28 -17.87 7.72
CA LEU A 130 12.46 -16.95 6.94
C LEU A 130 11.91 -17.58 5.66
N LEU A 131 12.72 -18.33 4.91
CA LEU A 131 12.34 -18.86 3.60
C LEU A 131 11.09 -19.74 3.68
N GLY A 132 11.08 -20.73 4.58
CA GLY A 132 9.93 -21.59 4.79
C GLY A 132 8.71 -20.83 5.30
N GLY A 133 8.90 -19.84 6.17
CA GLY A 133 7.80 -19.03 6.67
C GLY A 133 7.15 -18.14 5.60
N PHE A 134 7.91 -17.61 4.64
CA PHE A 134 7.35 -16.87 3.50
C PHE A 134 6.50 -17.75 2.59
N GLU A 135 6.92 -18.99 2.40
CA GLU A 135 6.16 -19.97 1.62
C GLU A 135 4.88 -20.42 2.32
N ASN A 136 4.82 -20.26 3.65
CA ASN A 136 3.68 -20.63 4.49
C ASN A 136 2.89 -19.43 5.03
N GLU A 137 3.06 -18.23 4.48
CA GLU A 137 2.36 -17.01 4.91
C GLU A 137 2.49 -16.70 6.42
N THR A 138 3.65 -17.06 6.97
CA THR A 138 3.91 -16.94 8.41
C THR A 138 4.16 -15.49 8.78
N SER A 139 3.60 -15.08 9.92
CA SER A 139 3.96 -13.84 10.60
C SER A 139 5.02 -14.13 11.65
N PHE A 140 5.91 -13.18 11.92
CA PHE A 140 7.01 -13.31 12.85
C PHE A 140 6.98 -12.19 13.88
N THR A 141 7.37 -12.53 15.12
CA THR A 141 7.57 -11.54 16.18
C THR A 141 9.06 -11.41 16.51
N ILE A 142 9.53 -10.18 16.67
CA ILE A 142 10.88 -9.88 17.14
C ILE A 142 10.73 -9.06 18.42
N ASN A 143 11.20 -9.59 19.54
CA ASN A 143 11.11 -8.92 20.84
C ASN A 143 12.29 -7.98 21.01
N ASN A 144 12.05 -6.71 21.34
CA ASN A 144 13.07 -5.69 21.50
C ASN A 144 12.97 -5.06 22.89
N GLY A 145 14.13 -4.71 23.47
CA GLY A 145 14.27 -4.02 24.73
C GLY A 145 13.79 -2.57 24.72
N SER A 146 13.85 -1.90 23.56
CA SER A 146 13.49 -0.49 23.36
C SER A 146 13.06 -0.20 21.92
N LEU A 147 12.54 1.01 21.68
CA LEU A 147 12.22 1.49 20.33
C LEU A 147 13.47 1.62 19.45
N ASP A 148 14.57 2.13 19.99
CA ASP A 148 15.85 2.19 19.27
C ASP A 148 16.33 0.80 18.83
N GLU A 149 16.22 -0.19 19.72
CA GLU A 149 16.57 -1.57 19.41
C GLU A 149 15.64 -2.15 18.32
N ALA A 150 14.34 -1.87 18.38
CA ALA A 150 13.38 -2.27 17.35
C ALA A 150 13.70 -1.66 15.98
N ILE A 151 14.09 -0.38 15.94
CA ILE A 151 14.50 0.31 14.71
C ILE A 151 15.77 -0.32 14.14
N VAL A 152 16.78 -0.57 14.99
CA VAL A 152 18.03 -1.24 14.58
C VAL A 152 17.78 -2.64 14.04
N ASN A 153 16.98 -3.43 14.73
CA ASN A 153 16.64 -4.79 14.33
C ASN A 153 15.80 -4.82 13.05
N CYS A 154 14.89 -3.85 12.87
CA CYS A 154 14.16 -3.68 11.62
C CYS A 154 15.08 -3.36 10.45
N GLY A 155 16.05 -2.46 10.65
CA GLY A 155 17.05 -2.17 9.63
C GLY A 155 17.90 -3.38 9.25
N LYS A 156 18.36 -4.15 10.24
CA LYS A 156 19.08 -5.41 10.00
C LYS A 156 18.23 -6.39 9.19
N LEU A 157 16.98 -6.63 9.59
CA LEU A 157 16.08 -7.51 8.86
C LEU A 157 15.87 -7.02 7.42
N PHE A 158 15.63 -5.73 7.23
CA PHE A 158 15.45 -5.13 5.91
C PHE A 158 16.68 -5.37 5.01
N ASN A 159 17.90 -5.16 5.52
CA ASN A 159 19.14 -5.45 4.81
C ASN A 159 19.30 -6.93 4.48
N ILE A 160 18.90 -7.84 5.37
CA ILE A 160 18.88 -9.28 5.10
C ILE A 160 17.92 -9.58 3.94
N LEU A 161 16.70 -9.03 3.95
CA LEU A 161 15.73 -9.24 2.88
C LEU A 161 16.24 -8.72 1.53
N MET A 162 16.86 -7.54 1.49
CA MET A 162 17.47 -7.01 0.26
C MET A 162 18.70 -7.82 -0.20
N LYS A 163 19.45 -8.39 0.75
CA LYS A 163 20.55 -9.30 0.42
C LYS A 163 20.00 -10.51 -0.33
N PHE A 164 19.02 -11.23 0.23
CA PHE A 164 18.56 -12.52 -0.32
C PHE A 164 17.42 -12.47 -1.34
N CYS A 165 16.74 -11.34 -1.49
CA CYS A 165 15.57 -11.20 -2.36
C CYS A 165 15.63 -9.93 -3.22
N VAL A 166 14.85 -9.91 -4.29
CA VAL A 166 14.60 -8.71 -5.09
C VAL A 166 13.42 -7.94 -4.48
N VAL A 167 13.67 -6.76 -3.91
CA VAL A 167 12.59 -5.87 -3.48
C VAL A 167 12.10 -5.09 -4.71
N ARG A 168 10.86 -5.35 -5.13
CA ARG A 168 10.23 -4.70 -6.28
C ARG A 168 9.56 -3.39 -5.89
N LYS A 169 8.96 -3.35 -4.70
CA LYS A 169 8.26 -2.17 -4.19
C LYS A 169 8.56 -2.01 -2.70
N PHE A 170 8.80 -0.78 -2.28
CA PHE A 170 8.92 -0.42 -0.88
C PHE A 170 7.96 0.73 -0.58
N LYS A 171 7.03 0.50 0.34
CA LYS A 171 6.09 1.50 0.83
C LYS A 171 6.47 1.92 2.25
N LEU A 172 6.66 3.21 2.48
CA LEU A 172 6.75 3.80 3.80
C LEU A 172 5.41 4.46 4.14
N ASP A 173 4.74 4.00 5.18
CA ASP A 173 3.40 4.45 5.54
C ASP A 173 3.37 5.08 6.92
N LEU A 174 3.28 6.41 6.94
CA LEU A 174 3.32 7.26 8.11
C LEU A 174 1.99 8.00 8.35
N GLU A 175 0.92 7.66 7.61
CA GLU A 175 -0.37 8.40 7.61
C GLU A 175 -0.95 8.65 9.01
N ASN A 176 -0.69 7.76 9.96
CA ASN A 176 -1.34 7.78 11.28
C ASN A 176 -0.39 8.09 12.45
N ASN A 177 0.80 8.64 12.20
CA ASN A 177 1.89 8.57 13.17
C ASN A 177 2.42 9.92 13.62
N ASP A 178 2.87 9.93 14.87
CA ASP A 178 3.59 11.05 15.46
C ASP A 178 4.98 11.21 14.82
N TYR A 179 5.28 12.45 14.46
CA TYR A 179 6.53 12.90 13.82
C TYR A 179 7.79 12.36 14.50
N GLN A 180 7.74 12.14 15.83
CA GLN A 180 8.86 11.66 16.64
C GLN A 180 9.40 10.29 16.24
N MET A 181 8.54 9.36 15.81
CA MET A 181 9.01 8.01 15.46
C MET A 181 9.76 8.00 14.13
N TRP A 182 9.34 8.86 13.20
CA TRP A 182 10.05 9.03 11.93
C TRP A 182 11.45 9.61 12.15
N GLU A 183 11.62 10.62 13.02
CA GLU A 183 12.94 11.21 13.30
C GLU A 183 13.98 10.18 13.76
N GLN A 184 13.58 9.25 14.65
CA GLN A 184 14.45 8.16 15.10
C GLN A 184 14.78 7.17 13.97
N MET A 185 13.79 6.80 13.16
CA MET A 185 14.01 5.94 11.99
C MET A 185 14.90 6.62 10.95
N ASN A 186 14.72 7.92 10.73
CA ASN A 186 15.50 8.73 9.81
C ASN A 186 16.98 8.77 10.23
N ALA A 187 17.25 9.04 11.52
CA ALA A 187 18.60 8.98 12.06
C ALA A 187 19.24 7.59 11.85
N PHE A 188 18.50 6.52 12.08
CA PHE A 188 18.97 5.16 11.83
C PHE A 188 19.31 4.91 10.36
N PHE A 189 18.41 5.26 9.44
CA PHE A 189 18.66 5.07 8.01
C PHE A 189 19.83 5.93 7.53
N ASN A 190 20.00 7.15 8.04
CA ASN A 190 21.14 7.99 7.69
C ASN A 190 22.47 7.43 8.20
N ALA A 191 22.48 6.80 9.38
CA ALA A 191 23.65 6.09 9.89
C ALA A 191 23.91 4.77 9.16
N ASN A 192 22.87 4.13 8.61
CA ASN A 192 22.92 2.83 7.95
C ASN A 192 22.14 2.86 6.63
N PRO A 193 22.63 3.59 5.61
CA PRO A 193 21.87 3.81 4.38
C PRO A 193 21.56 2.47 3.71
N PRO A 194 20.28 2.12 3.52
CA PRO A 194 19.93 0.89 2.82
C PRO A 194 20.33 1.02 1.33
N ASP A 195 20.86 -0.05 0.73
CA ASP A 195 21.07 -0.14 -0.73
C ASP A 195 19.73 -0.30 -1.46
N LEU A 196 18.90 0.74 -1.38
CA LEU A 196 17.58 0.78 -1.97
C LEU A 196 17.67 1.31 -3.40
N ARG A 197 17.73 0.39 -4.36
CA ARG A 197 17.78 0.71 -5.80
C ARG A 197 16.44 1.08 -6.42
N ILE A 198 15.38 0.96 -5.64
CA ILE A 198 14.04 1.34 -6.04
C ILE A 198 13.69 2.69 -5.43
N GLN A 199 12.85 3.44 -6.12
CA GLN A 199 12.28 4.65 -5.55
C GLN A 199 11.14 4.26 -4.59
N PRO A 200 11.17 4.69 -3.31
CA PRO A 200 10.11 4.39 -2.37
C PRO A 200 8.77 5.03 -2.77
N CYS A 201 7.68 4.40 -2.31
CA CYS A 201 6.35 4.98 -2.26
C CYS A 201 6.09 5.46 -0.84
N ILE A 202 5.72 6.73 -0.65
CA ILE A 202 5.47 7.28 0.69
C ILE A 202 4.01 7.67 0.89
N SER A 203 3.51 7.47 2.09
CA SER A 203 2.20 7.96 2.56
C SER A 203 2.42 8.73 3.85
N ILE A 204 2.16 10.02 3.85
CA ILE A 204 2.56 10.94 4.93
C ILE A 204 1.41 11.88 5.31
N PRO A 205 1.35 12.34 6.57
CA PRO A 205 0.43 13.40 6.96
C PRO A 205 0.87 14.77 6.40
N SER A 206 -0.08 15.68 6.23
CA SER A 206 0.11 17.01 5.62
C SER A 206 0.87 18.00 6.49
N ASN A 207 1.07 17.68 7.76
CA ASN A 207 1.85 18.47 8.71
C ASN A 207 3.37 18.18 8.65
N ILE A 208 3.81 17.18 7.88
CA ILE A 208 5.24 16.90 7.71
C ILE A 208 5.90 18.01 6.90
N ASN A 209 7.04 18.50 7.39
CA ASN A 209 7.94 19.33 6.60
C ASN A 209 8.61 18.48 5.52
N LEU A 210 8.22 18.67 4.27
CA LEU A 210 8.76 17.91 3.14
C LEU A 210 10.24 18.17 2.89
N ASP A 211 10.71 19.40 3.11
CA ASP A 211 12.11 19.77 2.88
C ASP A 211 13.02 18.94 3.80
N ASP A 212 12.69 18.88 5.09
CA ASP A 212 13.44 18.11 6.09
C ASP A 212 13.25 16.60 5.88
N PHE A 213 12.01 16.15 5.67
CA PHE A 213 11.67 14.74 5.50
C PHE A 213 12.42 14.09 4.34
N LEU A 214 12.53 14.80 3.21
CA LEU A 214 13.14 14.28 1.99
C LEU A 214 14.67 14.32 2.00
N THR A 215 15.31 14.87 3.04
CA THR A 215 16.78 14.81 3.19
C THR A 215 17.30 13.41 3.55
N SER A 216 16.42 12.50 3.97
CA SER A 216 16.80 11.14 4.37
C SER A 216 17.51 10.39 3.24
N SER A 217 18.55 9.64 3.61
CA SER A 217 19.32 8.78 2.71
C SER A 217 18.45 7.79 1.92
N ILE A 218 17.32 7.35 2.47
CA ILE A 218 16.40 6.42 1.79
C ILE A 218 15.72 7.04 0.55
N PHE A 219 15.76 8.36 0.41
CA PHE A 219 15.13 9.11 -0.68
C PHE A 219 16.13 9.63 -1.72
N GLN A 220 17.42 9.25 -1.62
CA GLN A 220 18.46 9.73 -2.54
C GLN A 220 18.14 9.45 -4.02
N ASN A 221 17.45 8.35 -4.32
CA ASN A 221 17.03 7.99 -5.68
C ASN A 221 15.70 8.66 -6.12
N GLY A 222 15.11 9.52 -5.29
CA GLY A 222 13.80 10.12 -5.51
C GLY A 222 12.64 9.22 -5.11
N LEU A 223 11.41 9.61 -5.47
CA LEU A 223 10.18 8.92 -5.09
C LEU A 223 9.46 8.34 -6.30
N ALA A 224 8.93 7.13 -6.14
CA ALA A 224 8.01 6.54 -7.13
C ALA A 224 6.61 7.14 -6.95
N GLU A 225 6.18 7.26 -5.69
CA GLU A 225 4.86 7.76 -5.31
C GLU A 225 4.93 8.57 -4.02
N ILE A 226 4.11 9.62 -3.96
CA ILE A 226 3.86 10.42 -2.76
C ILE A 226 2.35 10.58 -2.56
N ALA A 227 1.89 10.22 -1.37
CA ALA A 227 0.52 10.39 -0.94
C ALA A 227 0.48 11.25 0.33
N ILE A 228 -0.25 12.35 0.32
CA ILE A 228 -0.40 13.24 1.47
C ILE A 228 -1.83 13.17 2.00
N PHE A 229 -1.97 13.04 3.31
CA PHE A 229 -3.23 12.91 4.03
C PHE A 229 -3.39 14.01 5.08
N THR A 230 -4.60 14.51 5.27
CA THR A 230 -4.94 15.34 6.43
C THR A 230 -5.74 14.53 7.45
N ASP A 231 -5.48 14.82 8.73
CA ASP A 231 -6.07 14.26 9.93
C ASP A 231 -7.56 14.60 10.07
N TYR A 232 -8.43 13.89 9.35
CA TYR A 232 -9.91 13.85 9.45
C TYR A 232 -10.69 15.19 9.41
N HIS A 233 -10.04 16.34 9.56
CA HIS A 233 -10.61 17.67 9.50
C HIS A 233 -10.34 18.25 8.11
N PHE A 234 -11.36 18.21 7.27
CA PHE A 234 -11.37 18.96 6.01
C PHE A 234 -11.12 20.45 6.31
N GLY A 235 -10.28 21.10 5.49
CA GLY A 235 -10.02 22.54 5.56
C GLY A 235 -8.60 22.95 5.93
N ARG A 236 -7.72 22.00 6.29
CA ARG A 236 -6.29 22.32 6.46
C ARG A 236 -5.65 22.51 5.07
N ILE A 237 -5.05 23.68 4.87
CA ILE A 237 -4.28 24.01 3.67
C ILE A 237 -2.88 23.37 3.81
N LEU A 238 -2.42 22.72 2.74
CA LEU A 238 -1.04 22.22 2.68
C LEU A 238 -0.06 23.42 2.63
N PRO A 239 0.82 23.61 3.64
CA PRO A 239 1.65 24.82 3.76
C PRO A 239 2.57 25.08 2.56
N ASN A 240 2.98 24.03 1.85
CA ASN A 240 3.79 24.13 0.63
C ASN A 240 3.20 23.25 -0.49
N ALA A 241 2.08 23.69 -1.06
CA ALA A 241 1.43 22.96 -2.16
C ALA A 241 2.25 22.97 -3.46
N TYR A 242 3.18 23.91 -3.67
CA TYR A 242 3.98 24.00 -4.90
C TYR A 242 5.40 23.46 -4.72
N HIS A 243 5.52 22.30 -4.08
CA HIS A 243 6.82 21.68 -3.80
C HIS A 243 7.38 20.89 -5.00
N GLU A 244 8.65 21.09 -5.34
CA GLU A 244 9.31 20.50 -6.52
C GLU A 244 9.24 18.95 -6.56
N VAL A 245 9.22 18.30 -5.39
CA VAL A 245 9.02 16.84 -5.28
C VAL A 245 7.76 16.36 -6.00
N PHE A 246 6.66 17.10 -5.93
CA PHE A 246 5.40 16.73 -6.59
C PHE A 246 5.52 16.77 -8.11
N ARG A 247 6.32 17.71 -8.62
CA ARG A 247 6.58 17.85 -10.06
C ARG A 247 7.43 16.72 -10.62
N ARG A 248 8.38 16.21 -9.82
CA ARG A 248 9.31 15.15 -10.22
C ARG A 248 8.77 13.73 -9.97
N THR A 249 7.80 13.60 -9.07
CA THR A 249 7.24 12.29 -8.70
C THR A 249 6.20 11.83 -9.72
N SER A 250 6.30 10.57 -10.15
CA SER A 250 5.42 10.02 -11.19
C SER A 250 3.97 9.81 -10.73
N SER A 251 3.78 9.55 -9.44
CA SER A 251 2.48 9.28 -8.81
C SER A 251 2.28 10.20 -7.61
N VAL A 252 1.32 11.11 -7.67
CA VAL A 252 1.04 12.09 -6.62
C VAL A 252 -0.42 11.99 -6.22
N SER A 253 -0.67 11.86 -4.92
CA SER A 253 -2.02 11.79 -4.38
C SER A 253 -2.20 12.71 -3.18
N PHE A 254 -3.32 13.41 -3.12
CA PHE A 254 -3.72 14.23 -1.99
C PHE A 254 -5.09 13.78 -1.51
N PHE A 255 -5.26 13.68 -0.20
CA PHE A 255 -6.49 13.21 0.42
C PHE A 255 -6.97 14.16 1.54
N ARG A 256 -8.26 14.50 1.49
CA ARG A 256 -9.00 15.19 2.56
C ARG A 256 -8.43 16.55 3.00
N MET A 257 -7.79 17.29 2.10
CA MET A 257 -7.25 18.63 2.39
C MET A 257 -7.84 19.67 1.45
N ASP A 258 -7.58 20.95 1.71
CA ASP A 258 -7.87 22.02 0.76
C ASP A 258 -6.60 22.35 -0.04
N LEU A 259 -6.71 22.32 -1.37
CA LEU A 259 -5.59 22.49 -2.28
C LEU A 259 -5.73 23.78 -3.07
N PRO A 260 -4.70 24.65 -3.07
CA PRO A 260 -4.73 25.93 -3.78
C PRO A 260 -4.53 25.77 -5.30
N TYR A 261 -4.58 24.55 -5.83
CA TYR A 261 -4.41 24.30 -7.25
C TYR A 261 -5.62 24.78 -8.04
N THR A 262 -5.34 25.56 -9.07
CA THR A 262 -6.28 25.93 -10.11
C THR A 262 -6.22 24.94 -11.25
N TYR A 263 -7.17 25.05 -12.19
CA TYR A 263 -7.16 24.26 -13.42
C TYR A 263 -5.85 24.41 -14.22
N LYS A 264 -5.21 25.60 -14.20
CA LYS A 264 -3.96 25.85 -14.94
C LYS A 264 -2.79 25.07 -14.34
N ASP A 265 -2.77 24.91 -13.02
CA ASP A 265 -1.71 24.21 -12.32
C ASP A 265 -1.68 22.71 -12.69
N LEU A 266 -2.84 22.12 -12.98
CA LEU A 266 -2.94 20.73 -13.42
C LEU A 266 -2.21 20.47 -14.76
N PHE A 267 -2.21 21.47 -15.66
CA PHE A 267 -1.54 21.38 -16.97
C PHE A 267 -0.14 21.96 -16.99
N GLY A 268 0.19 22.84 -16.05
CA GLY A 268 1.52 23.43 -15.93
C GLY A 268 2.42 22.58 -15.04
N PHE A 269 2.05 22.50 -13.76
CA PHE A 269 2.86 21.91 -12.70
C PHE A 269 2.86 20.38 -12.79
N PHE A 270 1.69 19.75 -12.96
CA PHE A 270 1.54 18.28 -13.02
C PHE A 270 1.59 17.68 -14.43
N LYS A 271 2.14 18.40 -15.41
CA LYS A 271 2.09 17.98 -16.82
C LYS A 271 2.75 16.63 -17.11
N ASN A 272 3.80 16.30 -16.34
CA ASN A 272 4.58 15.07 -16.49
C ASN A 272 4.19 13.98 -15.46
N THR A 273 3.21 14.27 -14.60
CA THR A 273 2.77 13.32 -13.58
C THR A 273 1.92 12.24 -14.25
N LYS A 274 2.38 10.98 -14.17
CA LYS A 274 1.66 9.83 -14.73
C LYS A 274 0.37 9.56 -13.99
N LYS A 275 0.39 9.58 -12.65
CA LYS A 275 -0.81 9.39 -11.83
C LYS A 275 -1.01 10.58 -10.91
N LEU A 276 -2.07 11.35 -11.14
CA LEU A 276 -2.45 12.45 -10.25
C LEU A 276 -3.83 12.16 -9.65
N SER A 277 -3.90 12.18 -8.32
CA SER A 277 -5.14 11.94 -7.58
C SER A 277 -5.42 13.06 -6.58
N LEU A 278 -6.40 13.90 -6.89
CA LEU A 278 -6.86 15.01 -6.05
C LEU A 278 -8.17 14.61 -5.35
N ARG A 279 -8.07 13.77 -4.31
CA ARG A 279 -9.21 13.35 -3.48
C ARG A 279 -9.40 14.30 -2.30
N SER A 280 -9.40 15.59 -2.62
CA SER A 280 -9.30 16.73 -1.73
C SER A 280 -10.19 17.85 -2.24
N ALA A 281 -10.56 18.80 -1.38
CA ALA A 281 -11.18 20.03 -1.85
C ALA A 281 -10.17 20.77 -2.75
N THR A 282 -10.65 21.26 -3.88
CA THR A 282 -9.83 22.01 -4.84
C THR A 282 -10.60 23.25 -5.28
N HIS A 283 -9.88 24.27 -5.74
CA HIS A 283 -10.49 25.49 -6.29
C HIS A 283 -10.95 25.30 -7.76
N ILE A 284 -11.20 24.06 -8.18
CA ILE A 284 -11.53 23.70 -9.55
C ILE A 284 -13.04 23.50 -9.66
N THR A 285 -13.68 24.38 -10.42
CA THR A 285 -15.13 24.34 -10.70
C THR A 285 -15.48 23.24 -11.71
N ASP A 286 -16.74 22.82 -11.76
CA ASP A 286 -17.21 21.81 -12.73
C ASP A 286 -16.99 22.23 -14.20
N ARG A 287 -17.09 23.53 -14.47
CA ARG A 287 -16.76 24.09 -15.79
C ARG A 287 -15.28 23.88 -16.13
N GLN A 288 -14.39 24.06 -15.15
CA GLN A 288 -12.96 23.81 -15.31
C GLN A 288 -12.65 22.31 -15.41
N ILE A 289 -13.41 21.44 -14.74
CA ILE A 289 -13.31 19.98 -14.95
C ILE A 289 -13.69 19.62 -16.39
N SER A 290 -14.73 20.24 -16.96
CA SER A 290 -15.10 20.05 -18.36
C SER A 290 -14.00 20.52 -19.32
N GLN A 291 -13.33 21.64 -19.00
CA GLN A 291 -12.15 22.10 -19.75
C GLN A 291 -10.98 21.12 -19.61
N LEU A 292 -10.84 20.45 -18.46
CA LEU A 292 -9.82 19.43 -18.28
C LEU A 292 -10.10 18.18 -19.13
N VAL A 293 -11.35 17.74 -19.19
CA VAL A 293 -11.76 16.67 -20.11
C VAL A 293 -11.51 17.07 -21.56
N GLN A 294 -11.81 18.32 -21.93
CA GLN A 294 -11.47 18.85 -23.26
C GLN A 294 -9.97 18.81 -23.53
N HIS A 295 -9.13 19.12 -22.55
CA HIS A 295 -7.68 19.05 -22.74
C HIS A 295 -7.19 17.62 -23.01
N PHE A 296 -7.75 16.60 -22.35
CA PHE A 296 -7.47 15.20 -22.67
C PHE A 296 -7.87 14.82 -24.10
N TYR A 297 -8.91 15.46 -24.66
CA TYR A 297 -9.33 15.26 -26.04
C TYR A 297 -8.44 16.02 -27.07
N GLU A 298 -8.04 17.25 -26.77
CA GLU A 298 -7.36 18.14 -27.72
C GLU A 298 -5.84 18.02 -27.74
N VAL A 299 -5.24 17.55 -26.64
CA VAL A 299 -3.78 17.49 -26.47
C VAL A 299 -3.35 16.05 -26.27
N LYS A 300 -2.32 15.62 -27.00
CA LYS A 300 -1.74 14.28 -26.88
C LYS A 300 -1.22 14.06 -25.47
N GLN A 301 -1.82 13.09 -24.77
CA GLN A 301 -1.41 12.70 -23.42
C GLN A 301 -0.46 11.50 -23.47
N ASP A 302 0.32 11.33 -22.41
CA ASP A 302 1.02 10.06 -22.13
C ASP A 302 -0.03 8.95 -21.90
N GLU A 303 0.12 7.80 -22.54
CA GLU A 303 -0.81 6.67 -22.41
C GLU A 303 -0.90 6.15 -20.97
N GLU A 304 0.17 6.29 -20.18
CA GLU A 304 0.20 5.90 -18.77
C GLU A 304 -0.52 6.91 -17.85
N ARG A 305 -1.03 8.03 -18.41
CA ARG A 305 -1.66 9.08 -17.64
C ARG A 305 -2.98 8.62 -17.01
N THR A 306 -3.09 8.80 -15.71
CA THR A 306 -4.29 8.59 -14.89
C THR A 306 -4.55 9.85 -14.09
N PHE A 307 -5.77 10.36 -14.15
CA PHE A 307 -6.20 11.53 -13.42
C PHE A 307 -7.44 11.22 -12.59
N GLU A 308 -7.42 11.59 -11.31
CA GLU A 308 -8.55 11.50 -10.40
C GLU A 308 -8.79 12.84 -9.73
N ILE A 309 -10.04 13.29 -9.69
CA ILE A 309 -10.43 14.51 -8.97
C ILE A 309 -11.75 14.29 -8.25
N MET A 310 -11.80 14.68 -6.97
CA MET A 310 -13.03 14.69 -6.19
C MET A 310 -14.04 15.68 -6.80
N ILE A 311 -15.30 15.26 -6.89
CA ILE A 311 -16.39 16.07 -7.41
C ILE A 311 -17.53 16.15 -6.39
N GLY A 312 -18.41 17.15 -6.56
CA GLY A 312 -19.61 17.28 -5.73
C GLY A 312 -20.58 16.11 -5.91
N LYS A 313 -21.61 16.03 -5.06
CA LYS A 313 -22.68 15.03 -5.22
C LYS A 313 -23.55 15.36 -6.45
N GLY A 314 -24.02 14.35 -7.16
CA GLY A 314 -25.07 14.48 -8.18
C GLY A 314 -24.62 14.64 -9.64
N PHE A 315 -23.31 14.64 -9.92
CA PHE A 315 -22.80 14.72 -11.29
C PHE A 315 -22.89 13.39 -12.04
N LEU A 316 -23.09 13.49 -13.36
CA LEU A 316 -22.99 12.37 -14.30
C LEU A 316 -21.80 12.57 -15.24
N VAL A 317 -21.21 11.48 -15.73
CA VAL A 317 -20.08 11.56 -16.68
C VAL A 317 -20.41 12.42 -17.91
N LYS A 318 -21.67 12.38 -18.38
CA LYS A 318 -22.15 13.21 -19.48
C LYS A 318 -22.00 14.72 -19.23
N ASP A 319 -22.02 15.16 -17.98
CA ASP A 319 -21.94 16.58 -17.63
C ASP A 319 -20.56 17.16 -17.92
N PHE A 320 -19.50 16.34 -17.85
CA PHE A 320 -18.13 16.74 -18.16
C PHE A 320 -17.77 16.63 -19.65
N LEU A 321 -18.62 15.98 -20.46
CA LEU A 321 -18.41 15.76 -21.89
C LEU A 321 -19.02 16.87 -22.78
N ARG A 322 -19.55 17.95 -22.20
CA ARG A 322 -20.26 19.01 -22.92
C ARG A 322 -19.40 19.72 -23.98
N LEU A 323 -18.08 19.73 -23.79
CA LEU A 323 -17.11 20.36 -24.70
C LEU A 323 -16.52 19.36 -25.70
N ILE A 324 -16.90 18.08 -25.63
CA ILE A 324 -16.39 17.03 -26.51
C ILE A 324 -17.38 16.81 -27.66
N PRO A 325 -16.92 16.70 -28.92
CA PRO A 325 -17.81 16.35 -30.03
C PRO A 325 -18.55 15.04 -29.77
N LYS A 326 -19.87 15.00 -29.99
CA LYS A 326 -20.71 13.81 -29.74
C LYS A 326 -20.21 12.54 -30.45
N LYS A 327 -19.56 12.70 -31.61
CA LYS A 327 -18.97 11.60 -32.38
C LYS A 327 -17.70 11.01 -31.75
N ALA A 328 -17.06 11.73 -30.84
CA ALA A 328 -15.79 11.38 -30.22
C ALA A 328 -15.96 10.65 -28.87
N TYR A 329 -17.20 10.38 -28.44
CA TYR A 329 -17.43 9.57 -27.25
C TYR A 329 -18.63 8.64 -27.38
N LYS A 330 -18.61 7.57 -26.61
CA LYS A 330 -19.71 6.63 -26.44
C LYS A 330 -20.02 6.47 -24.96
N LEU A 331 -21.29 6.68 -24.62
CA LEU A 331 -21.78 6.49 -23.26
C LEU A 331 -22.18 5.03 -23.05
N TYR A 332 -21.72 4.45 -21.95
CA TYR A 332 -22.07 3.10 -21.54
C TYR A 332 -22.97 3.17 -20.31
N LEU A 333 -24.20 2.68 -20.49
CA LEU A 333 -25.22 2.57 -19.46
C LEU A 333 -25.35 1.09 -19.08
N LYS A 334 -25.02 0.71 -17.84
CA LYS A 334 -25.38 -0.62 -17.33
C LYS A 334 -26.62 -0.51 -16.44
N ARG A 335 -27.61 -1.36 -16.75
CA ARG A 335 -28.82 -1.54 -15.94
C ARG A 335 -28.43 -2.33 -14.70
N ASN A 336 -28.77 -1.83 -13.52
CA ASN A 336 -28.55 -2.58 -12.30
C ASN A 336 -29.65 -3.62 -12.11
N GLY A 337 -29.32 -4.80 -11.60
CA GLY A 337 -30.21 -5.97 -11.52
C GLY A 337 -31.25 -5.94 -10.41
N PHE A 338 -31.39 -4.84 -9.67
CA PHE A 338 -32.40 -4.74 -8.62
C PHE A 338 -33.79 -4.44 -9.22
N VAL A 339 -34.73 -5.35 -8.94
CA VAL A 339 -36.14 -5.32 -9.34
C VAL A 339 -36.80 -4.03 -8.83
N GLY A 340 -37.10 -3.10 -9.74
CA GLY A 340 -37.88 -1.89 -9.45
C GLY A 340 -37.70 -0.79 -10.51
N PRO A 341 -38.68 0.12 -10.76
CA PRO A 341 -38.66 1.00 -11.93
C PRO A 341 -37.65 2.16 -11.90
N LYS A 342 -36.85 2.36 -10.84
CA LYS A 342 -35.96 3.53 -10.74
C LYS A 342 -34.67 3.21 -9.98
N ARG A 343 -33.56 3.04 -10.73
CA ARG A 343 -32.20 3.58 -10.48
C ARG A 343 -31.18 2.90 -11.42
N LYS A 344 -30.88 3.55 -12.56
CA LYS A 344 -29.81 3.18 -13.52
C LYS A 344 -28.55 3.98 -13.17
N TRP A 345 -27.48 3.40 -12.62
CA TRP A 345 -26.30 4.21 -12.23
C TRP A 345 -24.96 3.52 -12.42
N ILE A 346 -24.70 2.98 -13.61
CA ILE A 346 -23.33 2.95 -14.11
C ILE A 346 -23.33 3.75 -15.41
N ILE A 347 -22.84 4.99 -15.33
CA ILE A 347 -22.63 5.86 -16.49
C ILE A 347 -21.14 6.13 -16.57
N TRP A 348 -20.45 5.44 -17.46
CA TRP A 348 -19.09 5.78 -17.87
C TRP A 348 -19.06 6.07 -19.36
N ALA A 349 -17.98 6.72 -19.82
CA ALA A 349 -17.80 7.04 -21.23
C ALA A 349 -16.46 6.55 -21.73
N GLU A 350 -16.47 6.04 -22.95
CA GLU A 350 -15.27 5.90 -23.76
C GLU A 350 -15.15 7.16 -24.62
N MET A 351 -14.02 7.83 -24.55
CA MET A 351 -13.70 9.01 -25.35
C MET A 351 -12.50 8.69 -26.24
N THR A 352 -12.57 9.05 -27.52
CA THR A 352 -11.44 9.01 -28.45
C THR A 352 -10.91 10.43 -28.61
N ASP A 353 -9.62 10.63 -28.35
CA ASP A 353 -8.96 11.92 -28.51
C ASP A 353 -8.66 12.25 -29.99
N ARG A 354 -8.12 13.44 -30.28
CA ARG A 354 -7.75 13.85 -31.65
C ARG A 354 -6.57 13.08 -32.27
N PHE A 355 -5.91 12.24 -31.48
CA PHE A 355 -4.71 11.47 -31.84
C PHE A 355 -4.98 9.96 -31.80
N ASP A 356 -6.27 9.56 -31.87
CA ASP A 356 -6.75 8.18 -31.83
C ASP A 356 -6.50 7.44 -30.50
N GLY A 357 -6.10 8.16 -29.45
CA GLY A 357 -6.01 7.64 -28.09
C GLY A 357 -7.39 7.39 -27.49
N ARG A 358 -7.56 6.25 -26.81
CA ARG A 358 -8.84 5.86 -26.19
C ARG A 358 -8.80 5.98 -24.67
N TRP A 359 -9.77 6.69 -24.12
CA TRP A 359 -9.83 7.08 -22.71
C TRP A 359 -11.14 6.64 -22.07
N ALA A 360 -11.06 6.08 -20.88
CA ALA A 360 -12.20 5.83 -20.00
C ALA A 360 -12.42 7.03 -19.08
N LEU A 361 -13.65 7.54 -19.03
CA LEU A 361 -14.11 8.52 -18.06
C LEU A 361 -15.17 7.88 -17.16
N MET A 362 -14.89 7.84 -15.87
CA MET A 362 -15.69 7.12 -14.88
C MET A 362 -15.94 7.99 -13.66
N ILE A 363 -17.18 8.01 -13.17
CA ILE A 363 -17.46 8.51 -11.81
C ILE A 363 -17.44 7.31 -10.88
N MET A 364 -16.58 7.37 -9.86
CA MET A 364 -16.42 6.35 -8.85
C MET A 364 -16.98 6.87 -7.53
N ALA A 365 -17.91 6.15 -6.91
CA ALA A 365 -18.30 6.38 -5.52
C ALA A 365 -17.39 5.56 -4.60
N ALA A 366 -16.63 6.20 -3.72
CA ALA A 366 -15.96 5.49 -2.64
C ALA A 366 -17.00 5.12 -1.57
N ARG A 367 -16.93 3.90 -1.02
CA ARG A 367 -17.86 3.38 0.01
C ARG A 367 -18.02 4.29 1.26
N SER A 368 -17.16 5.30 1.44
CA SER A 368 -17.20 6.21 2.59
C SER A 368 -16.82 7.67 2.28
N TYR A 369 -16.63 8.07 1.01
CA TYR A 369 -16.24 9.45 0.65
C TYR A 369 -16.85 9.91 -0.68
N CYS A 370 -16.92 11.24 -0.84
CA CYS A 370 -17.44 11.95 -2.00
C CYS A 370 -17.04 11.31 -3.35
N PRO A 371 -17.93 11.35 -4.36
CA PRO A 371 -17.62 10.80 -5.68
C PRO A 371 -16.39 11.48 -6.29
N PHE A 372 -15.65 10.76 -7.12
CA PHE A 372 -14.54 11.32 -7.89
C PHE A 372 -14.64 10.93 -9.36
N LEU A 373 -14.22 11.85 -10.23
CA LEU A 373 -14.03 11.59 -11.65
C LEU A 373 -12.65 10.97 -11.84
N ARG A 374 -12.59 9.83 -12.54
CA ARG A 374 -11.36 9.16 -12.96
C ARG A 374 -11.27 9.15 -14.49
N ILE A 375 -10.12 9.54 -15.02
CA ILE A 375 -9.78 9.53 -16.46
C ILE A 375 -8.50 8.73 -16.65
N PHE A 376 -8.50 7.74 -17.55
CA PHE A 376 -7.33 6.90 -17.82
C PHE A 376 -7.43 6.22 -19.18
N ASN A 377 -6.31 5.75 -19.72
CA ASN A 377 -6.29 5.09 -21.01
C ASN A 377 -6.99 3.70 -20.95
N MET A 378 -7.80 3.39 -21.96
CA MET A 378 -8.57 2.16 -22.08
C MET A 378 -7.72 0.88 -22.04
N LYS A 379 -6.43 0.95 -22.38
CA LYS A 379 -5.48 -0.17 -22.25
C LYS A 379 -5.38 -0.70 -20.81
N TYR A 380 -5.64 0.15 -19.81
CA TYR A 380 -5.60 -0.20 -18.39
C TYR A 380 -6.98 -0.47 -17.79
N LEU A 381 -8.03 -0.60 -18.62
CA LEU A 381 -9.37 -0.95 -18.15
C LEU A 381 -9.41 -2.43 -17.74
N THR A 382 -9.42 -2.69 -16.44
CA THR A 382 -9.55 -4.04 -15.87
C THR A 382 -11.01 -4.40 -15.56
N LYS A 383 -11.30 -5.70 -15.41
CA LYS A 383 -12.59 -6.17 -14.88
C LYS A 383 -12.85 -5.62 -13.47
N ASP A 384 -11.82 -5.46 -12.64
CA ASP A 384 -11.94 -4.91 -11.29
C ASP A 384 -12.43 -3.47 -11.28
N ASN A 385 -11.96 -2.64 -12.22
CA ASN A 385 -12.49 -1.28 -12.40
C ASN A 385 -14.00 -1.29 -12.71
N LEU A 386 -14.46 -2.30 -13.45
CA LEU A 386 -15.88 -2.51 -13.75
C LEU A 386 -16.67 -3.13 -12.59
N ILE A 387 -16.01 -3.89 -11.70
CA ILE A 387 -16.59 -4.49 -10.51
C ILE A 387 -16.72 -3.46 -9.37
N GLU A 388 -15.73 -2.59 -9.18
CA GLU A 388 -15.84 -1.45 -8.27
C GLU A 388 -17.05 -0.56 -8.64
N LEU A 389 -17.37 -0.44 -9.92
CA LEU A 389 -18.58 0.23 -10.41
C LEU A 389 -19.89 -0.54 -10.10
N SER A 390 -19.87 -1.88 -10.05
CA SER A 390 -21.07 -2.68 -9.72
C SER A 390 -21.32 -2.79 -8.22
N ASN A 391 -20.27 -2.83 -7.41
CA ASN A 391 -20.35 -2.96 -5.95
C ASN A 391 -20.81 -1.68 -5.25
N GLN A 392 -20.92 -0.56 -5.98
CA GLN A 392 -21.46 0.72 -5.51
C GLN A 392 -23.00 0.73 -5.43
N SER A 393 -23.65 -0.43 -5.46
CA SER A 393 -25.09 -0.51 -5.68
C SER A 393 -25.86 -1.54 -4.85
N GLY A 394 -25.23 -2.11 -3.82
CA GLY A 394 -25.95 -2.65 -2.68
C GLY A 394 -26.09 -1.56 -1.61
N PRO A 395 -27.24 -1.41 -0.94
CA PRO A 395 -27.19 -0.87 0.41
C PRO A 395 -26.41 -1.86 1.26
N ASP A 396 -25.40 -1.37 1.99
CA ASP A 396 -24.98 -2.03 3.22
C ASP A 396 -26.23 -2.06 4.10
N GLN A 397 -26.80 -3.26 4.32
CA GLN A 397 -27.53 -3.49 5.55
C GLN A 397 -26.48 -3.45 6.65
N SER A 398 -26.36 -2.27 7.25
CA SER A 398 -25.91 -2.10 8.60
C SER A 398 -26.84 -2.89 9.52
N ASP A 399 -26.41 -4.08 9.94
CA ASP A 399 -26.85 -4.67 11.19
C ASP A 399 -25.79 -4.35 12.25
N SER A 400 -25.95 -3.16 12.80
CA SER A 400 -25.41 -2.65 14.06
C SER A 400 -26.47 -1.62 14.49
N ASP A 401 -27.25 -1.78 15.55
CA ASP A 401 -26.94 -2.27 16.88
C ASP A 401 -28.23 -2.75 17.58
N GLN A 402 -28.14 -3.78 18.41
CA GLN A 402 -28.81 -3.78 19.72
C GLN A 402 -27.90 -4.46 20.73
N SER A 403 -27.00 -3.68 21.32
CA SER A 403 -26.66 -3.85 22.73
C SER A 403 -27.40 -2.73 23.45
N ASP A 404 -28.33 -3.08 24.34
CA ASP A 404 -28.52 -2.33 25.58
C ASP A 404 -29.07 -3.26 26.65
N SER A 405 -28.53 -3.01 27.82
CA SER A 405 -28.44 -3.78 29.05
C SER A 405 -29.70 -3.78 29.92
N ASP A 406 -29.79 -4.83 30.73
CA ASP A 406 -30.28 -4.93 32.12
C ASP A 406 -31.49 -4.07 32.53
N GLN A 407 -32.57 -4.72 33.01
CA GLN A 407 -33.11 -4.50 34.36
C GLN A 407 -34.04 -5.65 34.79
N SER A 408 -33.87 -6.01 36.06
CA SER A 408 -34.60 -6.93 36.92
C SER A 408 -36.13 -6.70 36.97
N ASP A 409 -36.92 -7.76 37.17
CA ASP A 409 -37.62 -8.01 38.44
C ASP A 409 -38.68 -9.13 38.34
N SER A 410 -38.49 -10.10 39.24
CA SER A 410 -39.45 -10.81 40.10
C SER A 410 -40.87 -11.21 39.64
N ASP A 411 -41.15 -12.46 40.01
CA ASP A 411 -42.38 -12.96 40.65
C ASP A 411 -43.49 -13.64 39.82
N GLN A 412 -43.54 -14.97 40.05
CA GLN A 412 -44.63 -15.72 40.70
C GLN A 412 -45.52 -16.66 39.87
N SER A 413 -45.58 -17.88 40.46
CA SER A 413 -46.71 -18.81 40.58
C SER A 413 -47.04 -19.70 39.38
N ASP A 414 -46.76 -21.01 39.49
CA ASP A 414 -47.62 -22.08 40.04
C ASP A 414 -48.36 -22.76 38.86
N SER A 415 -48.51 -24.06 38.70
CA SER A 415 -48.44 -25.20 39.62
C SER A 415 -48.42 -26.52 38.82
N ASP A 416 -48.19 -27.60 39.58
CA ASP A 416 -48.76 -28.95 39.42
C ASP A 416 -47.88 -30.13 38.97
N GLN A 417 -47.42 -30.84 40.00
CA GLN A 417 -47.71 -32.25 40.31
C GLN A 417 -47.38 -33.32 39.25
N SER A 418 -46.46 -34.23 39.58
CA SER A 418 -46.84 -35.55 40.12
C SER A 418 -45.63 -36.42 40.48
N ASP A 419 -45.86 -37.24 41.51
CA ASP A 419 -44.98 -38.15 42.23
C ASP A 419 -44.37 -39.27 41.38
N SER A 420 -43.19 -39.77 41.77
CA SER A 420 -43.04 -41.07 42.46
C SER A 420 -41.60 -41.59 42.46
N ASP A 421 -41.07 -41.70 43.68
CA ASP A 421 -40.33 -42.81 44.31
C ASP A 421 -39.32 -43.71 43.57
N LEU A 422 -38.35 -44.13 44.40
CA LEU A 422 -37.42 -45.29 44.36
C LEU A 422 -35.98 -44.93 43.92
N SER A 423 -35.03 -44.73 44.87
CA SER A 423 -34.27 -45.77 45.60
C SER A 423 -33.51 -46.70 44.64
N ASP A 424 -32.24 -47.08 44.75
CA ASP A 424 -31.13 -46.90 45.71
C ASP A 424 -30.00 -47.81 45.15
N PHE A 425 -28.73 -47.53 45.49
CA PHE A 425 -27.51 -48.39 45.36
C PHE A 425 -26.98 -48.70 43.93
N ASP A 426 -25.68 -48.63 43.59
CA ASP A 426 -24.40 -48.48 44.31
C ASP A 426 -23.44 -47.59 43.48
#